data_AF-A0A5A5RL76-F1
#
_entry.id   AF-A0A5A5RL76-F1
#
_cell.length_a   1.000
_cell.length_b   1.000
_cell.length_c   1.000
_cell.angle_alpha   90.00
_cell.angle_beta   90.00
_cell.angle_gamma   90.00
#
_symmetry.space_group_name_H-M   'P 1'
#
loop_
_entity.id
_entity.type
_entity.pdbx_description
1 polymer ?
#
loop_
_entity_poly.entity_id
_entity_poly.type
_entity_poly.pdbx_seq_one_letter_code
_entity_poly.pdbx_strand_id
1 'polypeptide(L)'
;MKTQKLTITSLSVLVTVIGATLIPEMAQAISYWDAVSDNAAIAIDTALGNLTAREGKELIGRNWAEWRRQREQQGKIAVGQVGKDGFFPVAEYTLADLGTIETLTYFFIDPVTGQKTQTQPDFEFSAVRYDALLQPFTLDKNQLNEASIRANLVTIGTSSDAASNFEIPFTLQGFEPIILGFPLDANGNEISGEGTAGFASNVLVSTPEPTSTLGFLALGTLGAASTLKRKLKPSKSSEKETTKIS
;
A
#
# COMPACT_ATOMS: atom_id res chain seq x y z
N MET A 1 55.63 -21.29 -15.09
CA MET A 1 55.08 -20.33 -14.11
C MET A 1 53.57 -20.30 -14.24
N LYS A 2 52.83 -20.76 -13.22
CA LYS A 2 51.37 -20.63 -13.12
C LYS A 2 51.07 -19.65 -11.99
N THR A 3 50.38 -18.57 -12.30
CA THR A 3 49.91 -17.59 -11.31
C THR A 3 48.46 -17.93 -10.98
N GLN A 4 48.22 -18.46 -9.77
CA GLN A 4 46.86 -18.70 -9.27
C GLN A 4 46.28 -17.37 -8.78
N LYS A 5 45.14 -16.98 -9.36
CA LYS A 5 44.37 -15.80 -8.98
C LYS A 5 43.45 -16.20 -7.82
N LEU A 6 43.71 -15.69 -6.62
CA LEU A 6 42.87 -15.92 -5.44
C LEU A 6 41.61 -15.05 -5.57
N THR A 7 40.44 -15.68 -5.60
CA THR A 7 39.14 -15.00 -5.59
C THR A 7 38.64 -14.95 -4.15
N ILE A 8 38.51 -13.75 -3.59
CA ILE A 8 37.86 -13.52 -2.29
C ILE A 8 36.39 -13.22 -2.58
N THR A 9 35.51 -14.20 -2.32
CA THR A 9 34.05 -14.05 -2.39
C THR A 9 33.51 -13.76 -0.99
N SER A 10 33.29 -12.47 -0.74
CA SER A 10 32.64 -11.86 0.44
C SER A 10 33.42 -11.87 1.77
N LEU A 11 33.72 -10.67 2.23
CA LEU A 11 33.98 -10.33 3.62
C LEU A 11 32.95 -9.25 3.98
N SER A 12 31.98 -9.58 4.81
CA SER A 12 31.00 -8.63 5.33
C SER A 12 31.04 -8.68 6.84
N VAL A 13 31.89 -7.85 7.42
CA VAL A 13 31.89 -7.51 8.83
C VAL A 13 31.06 -6.24 8.95
N LEU A 14 29.86 -6.33 9.52
CA LEU A 14 29.12 -5.16 10.00
C LEU A 14 29.18 -5.20 11.53
N VAL A 15 30.15 -4.49 12.08
CA VAL A 15 30.19 -4.10 13.49
C VAL A 15 29.41 -2.80 13.61
N THR A 16 28.30 -2.81 14.35
CA THR A 16 27.62 -1.57 14.75
C THR A 16 27.83 -1.38 16.24
N VAL A 17 28.82 -0.56 16.59
CA VAL A 17 28.92 0.11 17.88
C VAL A 17 28.26 1.47 17.72
N ILE A 18 27.21 1.77 18.49
CA ILE A 18 26.77 3.15 18.70
C ILE A 18 26.80 3.40 20.21
N GLY A 19 27.86 4.08 20.64
CA GLY A 19 27.96 4.70 21.95
C GLY A 19 27.29 6.08 21.94
N ALA A 20 26.45 6.28 22.95
CA ALA A 20 25.68 7.46 23.36
C ALA A 20 26.07 8.86 22.82
N THR A 21 25.06 9.64 22.44
CA THR A 21 25.02 11.09 22.70
C THR A 21 23.60 11.64 22.60
N LEU A 22 23.18 12.31 23.69
CA LEU A 22 22.23 13.44 23.79
C LEU A 22 20.98 13.35 22.90
N ILE A 23 19.77 13.22 23.47
CA ILE A 23 18.53 13.53 22.75
C ILE A 23 18.50 15.07 22.63
N PRO A 24 18.90 15.67 21.49
CA PRO A 24 18.90 17.11 21.34
C PRO A 24 17.52 17.48 20.83
N GLU A 25 16.79 18.23 21.64
CA GLU A 25 15.51 18.85 21.29
C GLU A 25 14.34 17.86 21.12
N MET A 26 13.24 18.19 21.80
CA MET A 26 11.92 17.69 21.44
C MET A 26 11.56 18.27 20.06
N ALA A 27 12.20 17.76 19.01
CA ALA A 27 11.88 18.08 17.63
C ALA A 27 10.43 17.61 17.39
N GLN A 28 9.54 18.61 17.43
CA GLN A 28 8.12 18.63 17.10
C GLN A 28 7.49 17.26 16.86
N ALA A 29 6.62 16.83 17.80
CA ALA A 29 5.76 15.69 17.56
C ALA A 29 5.03 15.86 16.22
N ILE A 30 5.21 14.90 15.32
CA ILE A 30 4.45 14.77 14.07
C ILE A 30 2.99 14.73 14.48
N SER A 31 2.21 15.67 13.98
CA SER A 31 0.78 15.66 14.26
C SER A 31 0.15 14.42 13.64
N TYR A 32 -1.00 13.99 14.17
CA TYR A 32 -1.75 12.90 13.53
C TYR A 32 -2.00 13.20 12.04
N TRP A 33 -2.30 14.45 11.71
CA TRP A 33 -2.59 14.88 10.35
C TRP A 33 -1.37 14.92 9.44
N ASP A 34 -0.17 15.12 9.97
CA ASP A 34 1.05 14.97 9.19
C ASP A 34 1.22 13.50 8.76
N ALA A 35 1.03 12.55 9.68
CA ALA A 35 1.08 11.12 9.35
C ALA A 35 -0.02 10.71 8.35
N VAL A 36 -1.23 11.26 8.48
CA VAL A 36 -2.32 11.04 7.49
C VAL A 36 -1.97 11.67 6.14
N SER A 37 -1.38 12.86 6.12
CA SER A 37 -0.97 13.53 4.89
C SER A 37 0.14 12.76 4.16
N ASP A 38 1.12 12.24 4.91
CA ASP A 38 2.17 11.39 4.35
C ASP A 38 1.59 10.08 3.78
N ASN A 39 0.66 9.46 4.50
CA ASN A 39 -0.03 8.25 4.01
C ASN A 39 -0.87 8.54 2.77
N ALA A 40 -1.53 9.71 2.69
CA ALA A 40 -2.24 10.16 1.49
C ALA A 40 -1.28 10.36 0.31
N ALA A 41 -0.11 10.96 0.54
CA ALA A 41 0.92 11.12 -0.49
C ALA A 41 1.41 9.76 -1.03
N ILE A 42 1.60 8.77 -0.14
CA ILE A 42 1.99 7.41 -0.51
C ILE A 42 0.88 6.71 -1.32
N ALA A 43 -0.39 6.87 -0.92
CA ALA A 43 -1.53 6.31 -1.65
C ALA A 43 -1.66 6.93 -3.05
N ILE A 44 -1.43 8.25 -3.19
CA ILE A 44 -1.37 8.93 -4.50
C ILE A 44 -0.25 8.33 -5.35
N ASP A 45 0.96 8.18 -4.82
CA ASP A 45 2.09 7.63 -5.56
C ASP A 45 1.86 6.17 -5.97
N THR A 46 1.22 5.37 -5.12
CA THR A 46 0.85 3.98 -5.42
C THR A 46 -0.18 3.94 -6.56
N ALA A 47 -1.24 4.75 -6.47
CA ALA A 47 -2.28 4.86 -7.50
C ALA A 47 -1.76 5.39 -8.85
N LEU A 48 -0.75 6.27 -8.84
CA LEU A 48 -0.09 6.78 -10.04
C LEU A 48 0.99 5.84 -10.59
N GLY A 49 1.30 4.72 -9.91
CA GLY A 49 2.33 3.78 -10.31
C GLY A 49 3.77 4.27 -10.06
N ASN A 50 3.95 5.32 -9.26
CA ASN A 50 5.25 5.80 -8.80
C ASN A 50 5.85 4.89 -7.71
N LEU A 51 4.99 4.19 -6.96
CA LEU A 51 5.35 3.16 -5.99
C LEU A 51 4.62 1.86 -6.31
N THR A 52 5.26 0.73 -6.04
CA THR A 52 4.57 -0.56 -5.98
C THR A 52 3.69 -0.62 -4.72
N ALA A 53 2.62 -1.42 -4.75
CA ALA A 53 1.77 -1.64 -3.57
C ALA A 53 2.56 -2.16 -2.34
N ARG A 54 3.64 -2.93 -2.58
CA ARG A 54 4.55 -3.37 -1.53
C ARG A 54 5.34 -2.22 -0.92
N GLU A 55 5.94 -1.36 -1.74
CA GLU A 55 6.68 -0.18 -1.26
C GLU A 55 5.76 0.80 -0.52
N GLY A 56 4.56 1.02 -1.04
CA GLY A 56 3.54 1.84 -0.38
C GLY A 56 3.19 1.30 1.01
N LYS A 57 2.94 -0.02 1.12
CA LYS A 57 2.69 -0.70 2.40
C LYS A 57 3.86 -0.54 3.38
N GLU A 58 5.09 -0.72 2.92
CA GLU A 58 6.27 -0.57 3.77
C GLU A 58 6.44 0.86 4.27
N LEU A 59 6.19 1.86 3.42
CA LEU A 59 6.23 3.28 3.80
C LEU A 59 5.14 3.63 4.83
N ILE A 60 3.89 3.20 4.60
CA ILE A 60 2.80 3.42 5.57
C ILE A 60 3.09 2.73 6.91
N GLY A 61 3.65 1.52 6.87
CA GLY A 61 4.08 0.81 8.08
C GLY A 61 5.17 1.56 8.86
N ARG A 62 6.12 2.20 8.17
CA ARG A 62 7.13 3.05 8.79
C ARG A 62 6.52 4.31 9.41
N ASN A 63 5.68 5.04 8.68
CA ASN A 63 4.98 6.22 9.18
C ASN A 63 4.18 5.90 10.45
N TRP A 64 3.47 4.77 10.44
CA TRP A 64 2.71 4.31 11.59
C TRP A 64 3.59 3.96 12.79
N ALA A 65 4.72 3.26 12.57
CA ALA A 65 5.66 2.94 13.65
C ALA A 65 6.28 4.20 14.26
N GLU A 66 6.62 5.21 13.45
CA GLU A 66 7.12 6.49 13.92
C GLU A 66 6.07 7.27 14.70
N TRP A 67 4.83 7.33 14.20
CA TRP A 67 3.72 7.95 14.92
C TRP A 67 3.49 7.28 16.28
N ARG A 68 3.48 5.95 16.35
CA ARG A 68 3.34 5.22 17.63
C ARG A 68 4.48 5.52 18.59
N ARG A 69 5.73 5.49 18.13
CA ARG A 69 6.90 5.81 18.96
C ARG A 69 6.78 7.19 19.60
N GLN A 70 6.22 8.16 18.90
CA GLN A 70 5.97 9.49 19.47
C GLN A 70 4.87 9.49 20.53
N ARG A 71 3.83 8.68 20.36
CA ARG A 71 2.77 8.51 21.36
C ARG A 71 3.28 7.84 22.63
N GLU A 72 4.14 6.85 22.48
CA GLU A 72 4.91 6.28 23.60
C GLU A 72 5.74 7.35 24.31
N GLN A 73 6.49 8.18 23.57
CA GLN A 73 7.30 9.27 24.14
C GLN A 73 6.46 10.34 24.84
N GLN A 74 5.21 10.53 24.42
CA GLN A 74 4.22 11.40 25.06
C GLN A 74 3.56 10.77 26.30
N GLY A 75 3.96 9.54 26.67
CA GLY A 75 3.41 8.82 27.82
C GLY A 75 2.00 8.26 27.57
N LYS A 76 1.60 8.08 26.32
CA LYS A 76 0.30 7.50 25.99
C LYS A 76 0.30 6.01 26.26
N ILE A 77 -0.78 5.54 26.90
CA ILE A 77 -0.97 4.14 27.27
C ILE A 77 -1.81 3.36 26.25
N ALA A 78 -2.54 4.08 25.39
CA ALA A 78 -3.38 3.55 24.34
C ALA A 78 -3.57 4.59 23.24
N VAL A 79 -3.69 4.15 21.99
CA VAL A 79 -4.07 5.01 20.86
C VAL A 79 -5.10 4.31 19.99
N GLY A 80 -6.02 5.08 19.40
CA GLY A 80 -7.04 4.54 18.51
C GLY A 80 -6.45 3.94 17.24
N GLN A 81 -7.07 2.88 16.72
CA GLN A 81 -6.73 2.26 15.44
C GLN A 81 -7.98 1.74 14.74
N VAL A 82 -8.14 2.11 13.46
CA VAL A 82 -9.07 1.41 12.56
C VAL A 82 -8.35 0.20 11.96
N GLY A 83 -9.04 -0.92 11.88
CA GLY A 83 -8.54 -2.11 11.20
C GLY A 83 -9.65 -2.87 10.52
N LYS A 84 -9.26 -3.71 9.55
CA LYS A 84 -10.15 -4.58 8.80
C LYS A 84 -9.86 -6.03 9.19
N ASP A 85 -10.84 -6.75 9.74
CA ASP A 85 -10.67 -8.11 10.27
C ASP A 85 -9.44 -8.27 11.18
N GLY A 86 -9.09 -7.21 11.93
CA GLY A 86 -7.89 -7.17 12.78
C GLY A 86 -6.56 -6.90 12.07
N PHE A 87 -6.54 -6.68 10.76
CA PHE A 87 -5.38 -6.20 10.00
C PHE A 87 -5.26 -4.67 10.09
N PHE A 88 -4.08 -4.19 10.49
CA PHE A 88 -3.68 -2.79 10.60
C PHE A 88 -2.14 -2.70 10.57
N PRO A 89 -1.55 -1.54 10.26
CA PRO A 89 -2.18 -0.30 9.76
C PRO A 89 -2.55 -0.35 8.27
N VAL A 90 -2.20 -1.45 7.60
CA VAL A 90 -2.49 -1.72 6.18
C VAL A 90 -3.15 -3.09 6.07
N ALA A 91 -4.22 -3.19 5.29
CA ALA A 91 -4.83 -4.45 4.90
C ALA A 91 -4.80 -4.50 3.38
N GLU A 92 -4.52 -5.70 2.92
CA GLU A 92 -4.36 -5.99 1.51
C GLU A 92 -5.66 -6.54 0.99
N TYR A 93 -6.00 -6.09 -0.21
CA TYR A 93 -7.14 -6.56 -0.96
C TYR A 93 -6.68 -7.10 -2.30
N THR A 94 -7.36 -8.12 -2.76
CA THR A 94 -7.23 -8.69 -4.08
C THR A 94 -8.39 -8.22 -4.96
N LEU A 95 -8.28 -8.41 -6.27
CA LEU A 95 -9.39 -8.14 -7.18
C LEU A 95 -10.64 -8.99 -6.87
N ALA A 96 -10.48 -10.13 -6.20
CA ALA A 96 -11.60 -10.98 -5.80
C ALA A 96 -12.41 -10.40 -4.63
N ASP A 97 -11.81 -9.50 -3.85
CA ASP A 97 -12.46 -8.82 -2.73
C ASP A 97 -13.27 -7.59 -3.20
N LEU A 98 -13.28 -7.27 -4.49
CA LEU A 98 -14.09 -6.15 -4.97
C LEU A 98 -15.59 -6.50 -4.95
N GLY A 99 -16.38 -5.63 -4.34
CA GLY A 99 -17.81 -5.81 -4.16
C GLY A 99 -18.19 -6.68 -2.95
N THR A 100 -17.23 -7.25 -2.23
CA THR A 100 -17.50 -7.93 -0.95
C THR A 100 -17.76 -6.91 0.15
N ILE A 101 -18.55 -7.33 1.15
CA ILE A 101 -18.76 -6.56 2.38
C ILE A 101 -17.71 -7.01 3.38
N GLU A 102 -16.86 -6.08 3.76
CA GLU A 102 -15.85 -6.24 4.79
C GLU A 102 -16.30 -5.62 6.11
N THR A 103 -15.68 -6.04 7.21
CA THR A 103 -15.96 -5.49 8.54
C THR A 103 -14.82 -4.57 8.96
N LEU A 104 -15.16 -3.31 9.22
CA LEU A 104 -14.24 -2.35 9.84
C LEU A 104 -14.47 -2.32 11.34
N THR A 105 -13.38 -2.29 12.10
CA THR A 105 -13.37 -2.25 13.56
C THR A 105 -12.56 -1.05 14.02
N TYR A 106 -12.91 -0.50 15.19
CA TYR A 106 -12.08 0.48 15.89
C TYR A 106 -11.69 -0.08 17.25
N PHE A 107 -10.39 -0.14 17.51
CA PHE A 107 -9.85 -0.68 18.75
C PHE A 107 -8.65 0.14 19.22
N PHE A 108 -8.21 -0.10 20.44
CA PHE A 108 -7.02 0.52 20.98
C PHE A 108 -5.80 -0.35 20.79
N ILE A 109 -4.67 0.29 20.56
CA ILE A 109 -3.36 -0.35 20.55
C ILE A 109 -2.46 0.27 21.62
N ASP A 110 -1.62 -0.56 22.21
CA ASP A 110 -0.53 -0.10 23.05
C ASP A 110 0.58 0.46 22.14
N PRO A 111 0.95 1.75 22.28
CA PRO A 111 1.94 2.36 21.41
C PRO A 111 3.34 1.74 21.54
N VAL A 112 3.67 1.11 22.66
CA VAL A 112 4.96 0.41 22.89
C VAL A 112 5.00 -0.87 22.07
N THR A 113 4.03 -1.75 22.29
CA THR A 113 4.03 -3.10 21.67
C THR A 113 3.44 -3.12 20.26
N GLY A 114 2.65 -2.10 19.90
CA GLY A 114 1.87 -2.05 18.67
C GLY A 114 0.75 -3.10 18.62
N GLN A 115 0.45 -3.75 19.74
CA GLN A 115 -0.58 -4.78 19.84
C GLN A 115 -1.90 -4.18 20.31
N LYS A 116 -3.01 -4.86 20.00
CA LYS A 116 -4.31 -4.50 20.55
C LYS A 116 -4.26 -4.53 22.07
N THR A 117 -4.89 -3.54 22.71
CA THR A 117 -4.99 -3.45 24.17
C THR A 117 -6.43 -3.23 24.58
N GLN A 118 -6.79 -3.73 25.77
CA GLN A 118 -8.05 -3.40 26.45
C GLN A 118 -7.90 -2.15 27.34
N THR A 119 -6.67 -1.66 27.52
CA THR A 119 -6.41 -0.40 28.21
C THR A 119 -7.14 0.70 27.46
N GLN A 120 -8.12 1.32 28.11
CA GLN A 120 -8.80 2.47 27.57
C GLN A 120 -7.89 3.70 27.63
N PRO A 121 -8.02 4.63 26.67
CA PRO A 121 -7.31 5.90 26.73
C PRO A 121 -7.87 6.78 27.86
N ASP A 122 -7.18 7.88 28.16
CA ASP A 122 -7.54 8.81 29.24
C ASP A 122 -8.77 9.70 28.90
N PHE A 123 -9.59 9.30 27.92
CA PHE A 123 -10.80 10.01 27.50
C PHE A 123 -11.98 9.05 27.33
N GLU A 124 -13.16 9.54 27.66
CA GLU A 124 -14.41 8.82 27.41
C GLU A 124 -14.95 9.16 26.03
N PHE A 125 -15.49 8.16 25.33
CA PHE A 125 -16.16 8.31 24.04
C PHE A 125 -17.30 7.29 23.96
N SER A 126 -18.35 7.61 23.21
CA SER A 126 -19.56 6.78 23.11
C SER A 126 -19.81 6.20 21.72
N ALA A 127 -19.13 6.74 20.70
CA ALA A 127 -19.27 6.28 19.34
C ALA A 127 -18.00 6.54 18.52
N VAL A 128 -17.90 5.90 17.37
CA VAL A 128 -16.85 6.14 16.37
C VAL A 128 -17.52 6.42 15.02
N ARG A 129 -17.21 7.59 14.45
CA ARG A 129 -17.53 7.90 13.04
C ARG A 129 -16.40 7.43 12.15
N TYR A 130 -16.75 6.77 11.06
CA TYR A 130 -15.78 6.36 10.05
C TYR A 130 -15.94 7.27 8.83
N ASP A 131 -14.86 7.92 8.45
CA ASP A 131 -14.79 8.64 7.19
C ASP A 131 -13.72 8.01 6.29
N ALA A 132 -13.90 8.10 4.98
CA ALA A 132 -12.96 7.54 4.02
C ALA A 132 -12.59 8.57 2.96
N LEU A 133 -11.31 8.65 2.65
CA LEU A 133 -10.80 9.25 1.43
C LEU A 133 -10.79 8.18 0.35
N LEU A 134 -11.87 8.11 -0.43
CA LEU A 134 -12.10 7.03 -1.40
C LEU A 134 -11.16 7.11 -2.61
N GLN A 135 -10.78 8.31 -3.01
CA GLN A 135 -9.97 8.55 -4.22
C GLN A 135 -8.79 9.49 -3.91
N PRO A 136 -7.76 9.02 -3.17
CA PRO A 136 -6.65 9.88 -2.77
C PRO A 136 -5.93 10.52 -3.97
N PHE A 137 -5.87 9.83 -5.11
CA PHE A 137 -5.23 10.30 -6.35
C PHE A 137 -5.84 11.57 -6.97
N THR A 138 -7.03 12.00 -6.53
CA THR A 138 -7.63 13.26 -7.00
C THR A 138 -7.11 14.48 -6.23
N LEU A 139 -6.38 14.29 -5.14
CA LEU A 139 -5.78 15.37 -4.36
C LEU A 139 -4.49 15.87 -5.01
N ASP A 140 -4.22 17.18 -4.88
CA ASP A 140 -2.91 17.74 -5.23
C ASP A 140 -1.91 17.39 -4.13
N LYS A 141 -0.94 16.54 -4.47
CA LYS A 141 0.13 16.10 -3.58
C LYS A 141 0.91 17.28 -2.96
N ASN A 142 1.00 18.42 -3.65
CA ASN A 142 1.72 19.61 -3.16
C ASN A 142 0.89 20.45 -2.17
N GLN A 143 -0.38 20.11 -1.97
CA GLN A 143 -1.30 20.82 -1.08
C GLN A 143 -1.97 19.88 -0.06
N LEU A 144 -1.35 18.74 0.26
CA LEU A 144 -1.83 17.83 1.30
C LEU A 144 -1.66 18.47 2.68
N ASN A 145 -2.78 18.72 3.34
CA ASN A 145 -2.87 19.17 4.71
C ASN A 145 -4.23 18.72 5.29
N GLU A 146 -4.43 18.91 6.60
CA GLU A 146 -5.69 18.53 7.26
C GLU A 146 -6.93 19.08 6.54
N ALA A 147 -6.92 20.36 6.16
CA ALA A 147 -8.08 21.00 5.55
C ALA A 147 -8.41 20.40 4.17
N SER A 148 -7.41 20.15 3.33
CA SER A 148 -7.62 19.55 2.01
C SER A 148 -8.08 18.10 2.10
N ILE A 149 -7.56 17.32 3.06
CA ILE A 149 -7.98 15.93 3.27
C ILE A 149 -9.40 15.89 3.82
N ARG A 150 -9.71 16.66 4.88
CA ARG A 150 -11.06 16.69 5.47
C ARG A 150 -12.14 17.11 4.47
N ALA A 151 -11.83 18.04 3.56
CA ALA A 151 -12.76 18.45 2.51
C ALA A 151 -13.14 17.33 1.53
N ASN A 152 -12.35 16.25 1.46
CA ASN A 152 -12.55 15.11 0.57
C ASN A 152 -12.90 13.81 1.31
N LEU A 153 -13.06 13.88 2.64
CA LEU A 153 -13.54 12.74 3.42
C LEU A 153 -15.04 12.54 3.20
N VAL A 154 -15.44 11.28 3.04
CA VAL A 154 -16.84 10.86 2.96
C VAL A 154 -17.15 10.01 4.18
N THR A 155 -18.15 10.38 4.97
CA THR A 155 -18.63 9.55 6.08
C THR A 155 -19.25 8.26 5.53
N ILE A 156 -18.67 7.12 5.92
CA ILE A 156 -19.12 5.78 5.51
C ILE A 156 -19.97 5.11 6.59
N GLY A 157 -19.91 5.56 7.83
CA GLY A 157 -20.74 5.02 8.91
C GLY A 157 -20.43 5.61 10.28
N THR A 158 -21.25 5.25 11.26
CA THR A 158 -20.99 5.54 12.68
C THR A 158 -21.48 4.36 13.50
N SER A 159 -20.71 3.94 14.49
CA SER A 159 -21.08 2.87 15.40
C SER A 159 -20.93 3.35 16.84
N SER A 160 -21.92 3.04 17.68
CA SER A 160 -21.91 3.25 19.13
C SER A 160 -21.84 1.93 19.91
N ASP A 161 -21.68 0.81 19.21
CA ASP A 161 -21.66 -0.51 19.83
C ASP A 161 -20.24 -0.88 20.27
N ALA A 162 -19.92 -0.56 21.52
CA ALA A 162 -18.63 -0.92 22.11
C ALA A 162 -18.41 -2.44 22.22
N ALA A 163 -19.48 -3.25 22.26
CA ALA A 163 -19.36 -4.70 22.42
C ALA A 163 -18.80 -5.38 21.16
N SER A 164 -19.05 -4.80 19.99
CA SER A 164 -18.45 -5.22 18.71
C SER A 164 -17.13 -4.51 18.38
N ASN A 165 -16.57 -3.66 19.27
CA ASN A 165 -15.48 -2.75 18.90
C ASN A 165 -15.88 -1.79 17.78
N PHE A 166 -17.11 -1.26 17.87
CA PHE A 166 -17.66 -0.25 17.00
C PHE A 166 -17.73 -0.68 15.53
N GLU A 167 -18.07 -1.94 15.27
CA GLU A 167 -18.07 -2.49 13.91
C GLU A 167 -19.02 -1.76 12.95
N ILE A 168 -18.57 -1.58 11.70
CA ILE A 168 -19.42 -1.19 10.58
C ILE A 168 -19.12 -2.06 9.34
N PRO A 169 -20.13 -2.36 8.50
CA PRO A 169 -19.91 -2.97 7.19
C PRO A 169 -19.36 -1.93 6.20
N PHE A 170 -18.44 -2.35 5.34
CA PHE A 170 -17.86 -1.53 4.28
C PHE A 170 -17.68 -2.33 2.99
N THR A 171 -18.14 -1.79 1.87
CA THR A 171 -18.00 -2.46 0.56
C THR A 171 -16.82 -1.88 -0.21
N LEU A 172 -15.90 -2.75 -0.64
CA LEU A 172 -14.76 -2.36 -1.47
C LEU A 172 -15.22 -2.09 -2.90
N GLN A 173 -14.95 -0.89 -3.40
CA GLN A 173 -15.42 -0.45 -4.72
C GLN A 173 -14.30 -0.25 -5.75
N GLY A 174 -13.15 -0.90 -5.57
CA GLY A 174 -12.07 -0.92 -6.57
C GLY A 174 -11.11 0.26 -6.51
N PHE A 175 -11.07 0.98 -5.39
CA PHE A 175 -10.08 2.01 -5.09
C PHE A 175 -9.30 1.65 -3.81
N GLU A 176 -8.23 2.40 -3.55
CA GLU A 176 -7.37 2.28 -2.36
C GLU A 176 -7.80 3.34 -1.33
N PRO A 177 -8.85 3.12 -0.52
CA PRO A 177 -9.30 4.13 0.43
C PRO A 177 -8.31 4.30 1.57
N ILE A 178 -8.21 5.53 2.07
CA ILE A 178 -7.72 5.79 3.42
C ILE A 178 -8.93 5.94 4.32
N ILE A 179 -9.07 5.05 5.30
CA ILE A 179 -10.19 5.01 6.23
C ILE A 179 -9.73 5.59 7.56
N LEU A 180 -10.46 6.56 8.07
CA LEU A 180 -10.19 7.25 9.33
C LEU A 180 -11.35 7.00 10.30
N GLY A 181 -11.04 6.66 11.55
CA GLY A 181 -12.01 6.57 12.65
C GLY A 181 -11.89 7.79 13.55
N PHE A 182 -13.01 8.41 13.89
CA PHE A 182 -13.13 9.59 14.73
C PHE A 182 -13.98 9.27 15.96
N PRO A 183 -13.39 9.18 17.17
CA PRO A 183 -14.17 9.00 18.38
C PRO A 183 -15.05 10.23 18.65
N LEU A 184 -16.27 9.97 19.10
CA LEU A 184 -17.27 10.98 19.41
C LEU A 184 -17.62 10.95 20.91
N ASP A 185 -17.81 12.13 21.49
CA ASP A 185 -18.34 12.27 22.85
C ASP A 185 -19.82 11.87 22.92
N ALA A 186 -20.38 11.89 24.13
CA ALA A 186 -21.79 11.56 24.38
C ALA A 186 -22.80 12.48 23.66
N ASN A 187 -22.34 13.66 23.19
CA ASN A 187 -23.15 14.62 22.44
C ASN A 187 -22.96 14.47 20.92
N GLY A 188 -22.12 13.55 20.47
CA GLY A 188 -21.79 13.34 19.06
C GLY A 188 -20.72 14.29 18.50
N ASN A 189 -20.02 15.04 19.35
CA ASN A 189 -18.92 15.89 18.92
C ASN A 189 -17.65 15.06 18.74
N GLU A 190 -16.88 15.37 17.71
CA GLU A 190 -15.55 14.79 17.50
C GLU A 190 -14.63 15.15 18.67
N ILE A 191 -14.03 14.12 19.28
CA ILE A 191 -13.01 14.31 20.30
C ILE A 191 -11.70 14.57 19.57
N SER A 192 -11.36 15.85 19.44
CA SER A 192 -10.13 16.30 18.80
C SER A 192 -8.90 15.67 19.48
N GLY A 193 -8.07 14.96 18.70
CA GLY A 193 -6.80 14.41 19.18
C GLY A 193 -6.69 12.89 19.07
N GLU A 194 -6.35 12.23 20.19
CA GLU A 194 -5.61 10.96 20.31
C GLU A 194 -6.33 9.68 19.87
N GLY A 195 -7.59 9.79 19.45
CA GLY A 195 -8.34 8.65 18.93
C GLY A 195 -8.62 8.74 17.44
N THR A 196 -8.27 9.82 16.74
CA THR A 196 -8.38 9.78 15.28
C THR A 196 -7.37 8.79 14.73
N ALA A 197 -7.83 7.79 13.98
CA ALA A 197 -7.00 6.68 13.58
C ALA A 197 -7.19 6.30 12.12
N GLY A 198 -6.09 6.31 11.37
CA GLY A 198 -6.09 6.02 9.95
C GLY A 198 -5.65 4.59 9.63
N PHE A 199 -6.24 4.06 8.59
CA PHE A 199 -5.90 2.79 7.96
C PHE A 199 -5.82 3.03 6.44
N ALA A 200 -4.81 2.48 5.78
CA ALA A 200 -4.67 2.54 4.33
C ALA A 200 -4.97 1.16 3.72
N SER A 201 -5.88 1.14 2.75
CA SER A 201 -6.21 -0.05 1.97
C SER A 201 -5.35 -0.09 0.71
N ASN A 202 -4.56 -1.14 0.52
CA ASN A 202 -3.85 -1.35 -0.75
C ASN A 202 -4.54 -2.47 -1.55
N VAL A 203 -4.88 -2.18 -2.80
CA VAL A 203 -5.35 -3.20 -3.73
C VAL A 203 -4.11 -3.74 -4.43
N LEU A 204 -3.78 -5.00 -4.18
CA LEU A 204 -2.80 -5.72 -4.99
C LEU A 204 -3.41 -5.92 -6.38
N VAL A 205 -3.27 -4.92 -7.25
CA VAL A 205 -3.42 -5.14 -8.68
C VAL A 205 -2.27 -6.06 -9.04
N SER A 206 -2.55 -7.32 -9.38
CA SER A 206 -1.54 -8.14 -10.04
C SER A 206 -1.21 -7.38 -11.32
N THR A 207 -0.08 -6.69 -11.34
CA THR A 207 0.50 -6.27 -12.61
C THR A 207 0.59 -7.56 -13.42
N PRO A 208 -0.08 -7.66 -14.58
CA PRO A 208 0.28 -8.72 -15.49
C PRO A 208 1.76 -8.53 -15.68
N GLU A 209 2.57 -9.53 -15.33
CA GLU A 209 4.00 -9.51 -15.61
C GLU A 209 4.15 -8.96 -17.03
N PRO A 210 5.02 -7.95 -17.26
CA PRO A 210 5.17 -7.41 -18.59
C PRO A 210 5.40 -8.61 -19.49
N THR A 211 4.56 -8.74 -20.51
CA THR A 211 4.60 -9.83 -21.49
C THR A 211 5.86 -9.69 -22.37
N SER A 212 6.99 -9.27 -21.80
CA SER A 212 8.33 -9.32 -22.38
C SER A 212 8.72 -10.75 -22.75
N THR A 213 8.20 -11.79 -22.09
CA THR A 213 8.39 -13.18 -22.54
C THR A 213 7.56 -13.52 -23.79
N LEU A 214 6.36 -12.94 -24.00
CA LEU A 214 5.63 -13.11 -25.27
C LEU A 214 6.28 -12.32 -26.41
N GLY A 215 6.82 -11.14 -26.14
CA GLY A 215 7.58 -10.35 -27.13
C GLY A 215 8.85 -11.08 -27.61
N PHE A 216 9.58 -11.71 -26.68
CA PHE A 216 10.74 -12.55 -27.03
C PHE A 216 10.35 -13.85 -27.73
N LEU A 217 9.22 -14.50 -27.39
CA LEU A 217 8.73 -15.69 -28.11
C LEU A 217 8.24 -15.35 -29.52
N ALA A 218 7.59 -14.20 -29.70
CA ALA A 218 7.14 -13.70 -31.00
C ALA A 218 8.32 -13.34 -31.91
N LEU A 219 9.39 -12.73 -31.37
CA LEU A 219 10.63 -12.49 -32.11
C LEU A 219 11.41 -13.77 -32.41
N GLY A 220 11.40 -14.75 -31.50
CA GLY A 220 12.04 -16.07 -31.70
C GLY A 220 11.38 -16.91 -32.79
N THR A 221 10.05 -16.82 -32.94
CA THR A 221 9.29 -17.55 -33.97
C THR A 221 9.32 -16.86 -35.33
N LEU A 222 9.29 -15.53 -35.41
CA LEU A 222 9.51 -14.79 -36.66
C LEU A 222 10.95 -14.95 -37.20
N GLY A 223 11.94 -15.02 -36.31
CA GLY A 223 13.34 -15.26 -36.69
C GLY A 223 13.58 -16.66 -37.28
N ALA A 224 12.95 -17.69 -36.73
CA ALA A 224 13.05 -19.05 -37.24
C ALA A 224 12.34 -19.24 -38.59
N ALA A 225 11.14 -18.66 -38.76
CA ALA A 225 10.37 -18.76 -40.00
C ALA A 225 11.00 -18.00 -41.19
N SER A 226 11.76 -16.91 -40.93
CA SER A 226 12.42 -16.11 -41.97
C SER A 226 13.54 -16.86 -42.71
N THR A 227 14.14 -17.89 -42.09
CA THR A 227 15.15 -18.73 -42.77
C THR A 227 14.53 -19.79 -43.70
N LEU A 228 13.24 -20.09 -43.57
CA LEU A 228 12.58 -21.14 -44.36
C LEU A 228 12.13 -20.66 -45.75
N LYS A 229 12.10 -19.35 -46.01
CA LYS A 229 11.73 -18.79 -47.33
C LYS A 229 12.85 -18.76 -48.38
N ARG A 230 14.11 -19.09 -48.04
CA ARG A 230 15.23 -19.08 -49.02
C ARG A 230 15.56 -20.45 -49.64
N LYS A 231 14.82 -21.51 -49.33
CA LYS A 231 15.11 -22.87 -49.84
C LYS A 231 14.14 -23.42 -50.90
N LEU A 232 13.05 -22.73 -51.22
CA LEU A 232 12.14 -23.18 -52.29
C LEU A 232 12.51 -22.49 -53.62
N LYS A 233 13.51 -23.07 -54.28
CA LYS A 233 13.84 -22.78 -55.69
C LYS A 233 12.75 -23.44 -56.55
N PRO A 234 12.02 -22.72 -57.43
CA PRO A 234 11.10 -23.37 -58.35
C PRO A 234 11.92 -24.07 -59.45
N SER A 235 11.80 -25.39 -59.54
CA SER A 235 12.34 -26.15 -60.66
C SER A 235 11.49 -25.86 -61.90
N LYS A 236 12.03 -25.03 -62.80
CA LYS A 236 11.55 -24.89 -64.18
C LYS A 236 11.37 -26.27 -64.82
N SER A 237 10.16 -26.59 -65.32
CA SER A 237 10.01 -27.61 -66.36
C SER A 237 10.19 -26.94 -67.72
N SER A 238 11.30 -27.25 -68.39
CA SER A 238 11.56 -26.86 -69.77
C SER A 238 10.96 -27.91 -70.70
N GLU A 239 9.87 -27.54 -71.38
CA GLU A 239 9.65 -27.67 -72.83
C GLU A 239 10.10 -28.97 -73.51
N LYS A 240 9.11 -29.80 -73.94
CA LYS A 240 9.32 -30.89 -74.89
C LYS A 240 8.59 -30.56 -76.19
N GLU A 241 9.37 -30.32 -77.23
CA GLU A 241 8.97 -29.89 -78.57
C GLU A 241 8.61 -31.08 -79.49
N THR A 242 7.80 -30.80 -80.52
CA THR A 242 7.52 -31.56 -81.78
C THR A 242 6.69 -32.85 -81.67
N THR A 243 5.75 -33.17 -82.58
CA THR A 243 5.78 -33.03 -84.05
C THR A 243 4.36 -33.05 -84.67
N LYS A 244 4.11 -32.20 -85.69
CA LYS A 244 3.08 -32.37 -86.72
C LYS A 244 3.66 -33.20 -87.87
N ILE A 245 2.99 -34.26 -88.32
CA ILE A 245 3.09 -34.77 -89.71
C ILE A 245 1.71 -35.24 -90.15
N SER A 246 1.42 -34.95 -91.43
CA SER A 246 0.19 -35.00 -92.24
C SER A 246 -0.74 -36.19 -92.10
#